data_AF-A0A7C9IE40-F1
#
_entry.id   AF-A0A7C9IE40-F1
#
_cell.length_a   1.000
_cell.length_b   1.000
_cell.length_c   1.000
_cell.angle_alpha   90.00
_cell.angle_beta   90.00
_cell.angle_gamma   90.00
#
_symmetry.space_group_name_H-M   'P 1'
#
loop_
_entity.id
_entity.type
_entity.pdbx_description
1 polymer ?
#
loop_
_entity_poly.entity_id
_entity_poly.type
_entity_poly.pdbx_seq_one_letter_code
_entity_poly.pdbx_strand_id
1 'polypeptide(L)'
;MTRRRLVIFCHWSTAFLLAVLLIEGRGASSGLIWAFSALCLVWAASYAIGRGPLGRPGPKLTGWLRPAHRIQHHLLYLAMTAAAVLVVWQLDATATGRALKVLLFAGLLHGAFHLWRHTSLFDGALRTITPRAFHHLL
;
A
#
# COMPACT_ATOMS: atom_id res chain seq x y z
N MET A 1 7.31 14.92 -11.58
CA MET A 1 6.07 14.16 -11.22
C MET A 1 5.52 14.72 -9.91
N THR A 2 4.19 14.90 -9.75
CA THR A 2 3.62 15.36 -8.47
C THR A 2 3.63 14.24 -7.42
N ARG A 3 3.69 14.58 -6.12
CA ARG A 3 3.64 13.59 -5.03
C ARG A 3 2.42 12.65 -5.14
N ARG A 4 1.25 13.19 -5.51
CA ARG A 4 0.04 12.37 -5.74
C ARG A 4 0.23 11.35 -6.86
N ARG A 5 0.79 11.76 -8.00
CA ARG A 5 1.05 10.83 -9.12
C ARG A 5 2.06 9.75 -8.73
N LEU A 6 3.11 10.13 -7.99
CA LEU A 6 4.10 9.18 -7.46
C LEU A 6 3.44 8.13 -6.56
N VAL A 7 2.65 8.56 -5.58
CA VAL A 7 1.98 7.66 -4.64
C VAL A 7 1.00 6.73 -5.35
N ILE A 8 0.23 7.23 -6.31
CA ILE A 8 -0.68 6.39 -7.13
C ILE A 8 0.11 5.33 -7.89
N PHE A 9 1.18 5.73 -8.57
CA PHE A 9 2.04 4.81 -9.29
C PHE A 9 2.65 3.75 -8.37
N CYS A 10 3.28 4.16 -7.26
CA CYS A 10 3.83 3.23 -6.29
C CYS A 10 2.77 2.27 -5.75
N HIS A 11 1.58 2.76 -5.39
CA HIS A 11 0.52 1.94 -4.82
C HIS A 11 0.08 0.81 -5.75
N TRP A 12 -0.29 1.14 -6.98
CA TRP A 12 -0.77 0.13 -7.94
C TRP A 12 0.36 -0.79 -8.44
N SER A 13 1.55 -0.24 -8.69
CA SER A 13 2.70 -1.05 -9.10
C SER A 13 3.14 -2.01 -8.00
N THR A 14 3.21 -1.58 -6.74
CA THR A 14 3.57 -2.47 -5.62
C THR A 14 2.51 -3.53 -5.35
N ALA A 15 1.22 -3.20 -5.46
CA ALA A 15 0.15 -4.18 -5.33
C ALA A 15 0.25 -5.26 -6.43
N PHE A 16 0.51 -4.86 -7.68
CA PHE A 16 0.71 -5.79 -8.79
C PHE A 16 1.94 -6.67 -8.56
N LEU A 17 3.10 -6.08 -8.27
CA LEU A 17 4.34 -6.84 -8.07
C LEU A 17 4.28 -7.74 -6.83
N LEU A 18 3.56 -7.34 -5.78
CA LEU A 18 3.30 -8.20 -4.62
C LEU A 18 2.56 -9.48 -5.04
N ALA A 19 1.53 -9.37 -5.88
CA ALA A 19 0.81 -10.52 -6.39
C ALA A 19 1.72 -11.42 -7.24
N VAL A 20 2.52 -10.84 -8.14
CA VAL A 20 3.48 -11.60 -8.96
C VAL A 20 4.51 -12.32 -8.07
N LEU A 21 5.09 -11.64 -7.07
CA LEU A 21 6.03 -12.26 -6.12
C LEU A 21 5.40 -13.43 -5.35
N LEU A 22 4.12 -13.33 -4.98
CA LEU A 22 3.42 -14.43 -4.29
C LEU A 22 3.13 -15.62 -5.22
N ILE A 23 2.94 -15.38 -6.52
CA ILE A 23 2.76 -16.43 -7.53
C ILE A 23 4.09 -17.12 -7.83
N GLU A 24 5.14 -16.35 -8.11
CA GLU A 24 6.48 -16.85 -8.43
C GLU A 24 7.16 -17.53 -7.23
N GLY A 25 6.85 -17.08 -6.01
CA GLY A 25 7.42 -17.61 -4.79
C GLY A 25 8.96 -17.55 -4.81
N ARG A 26 9.61 -18.71 -4.64
CA ARG A 26 11.08 -18.82 -4.66
C ARG A 26 11.70 -18.66 -6.05
N GLY A 27 10.91 -18.76 -7.13
CA GLY A 27 11.37 -18.61 -8.51
C GLY A 27 11.47 -17.16 -8.99
N ALA A 28 11.09 -16.19 -8.15
CA ALA A 28 11.08 -14.79 -8.50
C ALA A 28 12.46 -14.29 -8.99
N SER A 29 12.48 -13.68 -10.18
CA SER A 29 13.71 -13.13 -10.73
C SER A 29 14.27 -11.99 -9.87
N SER A 30 15.59 -11.79 -9.89
CA SER A 30 16.23 -10.68 -9.17
C SER A 30 15.67 -9.33 -9.61
N GLY A 31 15.32 -9.17 -10.89
CA GLY A 31 14.69 -7.96 -11.40
C GLY A 31 13.34 -7.66 -10.73
N LEU A 32 12.50 -8.68 -10.53
CA LEU A 32 11.22 -8.54 -9.84
C LEU A 32 11.39 -8.13 -8.37
N ILE A 33 12.33 -8.79 -7.67
CA ILE A 33 12.68 -8.48 -6.27
C ILE A 33 13.12 -7.01 -6.15
N TRP A 34 14.07 -6.58 -6.96
CA TRP A 34 14.58 -5.21 -6.92
C TRP A 34 13.53 -4.19 -7.33
N ALA A 35 12.70 -4.47 -8.33
CA ALA A 35 11.61 -3.58 -8.74
C ALA A 35 10.59 -3.36 -7.62
N PHE A 36 10.15 -4.44 -6.97
CA PHE A 36 9.23 -4.36 -5.83
C PHE A 36 9.84 -3.56 -4.68
N SER A 37 11.04 -3.93 -4.25
CA SER A 37 11.69 -3.29 -3.11
C SER A 37 12.03 -1.82 -3.37
N ALA A 38 12.50 -1.46 -4.57
CA ALA A 38 12.75 -0.08 -4.95
C ALA A 38 11.47 0.77 -4.89
N LEU A 39 10.34 0.26 -5.41
CA LEU A 39 9.07 0.97 -5.35
C LEU A 39 8.56 1.16 -3.92
N CYS A 40 8.70 0.14 -3.06
CA CYS A 40 8.37 0.25 -1.65
C CYS A 40 9.22 1.31 -0.94
N LEU A 41 10.53 1.36 -1.20
CA LEU A 41 11.44 2.35 -0.61
C LEU A 41 11.15 3.77 -1.11
N VAL A 42 10.89 3.94 -2.41
CA VAL A 42 10.47 5.23 -2.96
C VAL A 42 9.15 5.69 -2.32
N TRP A 43 8.21 4.77 -2.11
CA TRP A 43 6.94 5.10 -1.47
C TRP A 43 7.13 5.48 0.01
N ALA A 44 7.96 4.73 0.75
CA ALA A 44 8.32 5.04 2.14
C ALA A 44 9.04 6.40 2.26
N ALA A 45 9.95 6.72 1.34
CA ALA A 45 10.60 8.02 1.28
C ALA A 45 9.59 9.15 1.03
N SER A 46 8.63 8.96 0.10
CA SER A 46 7.56 9.93 -0.16
C SER A 46 6.64 10.17 1.05
N TYR A 47 6.50 9.16 1.90
CA TYR A 47 5.76 9.23 3.16
C TYR A 47 6.54 10.04 4.20
N ALA A 48 7.85 9.77 4.37
CA ALA A 48 8.70 10.48 5.32
C ALA A 48 8.84 11.96 4.97
N ILE A 49 9.14 12.27 3.70
CA ILE A 49 9.26 13.66 3.20
C ILE A 49 7.93 14.40 3.35
N GLY A 50 6.82 13.74 3.04
CA GLY A 50 5.49 14.32 3.16
C GLY A 50 4.90 14.33 4.57
N ARG A 51 5.66 13.89 5.59
CA ARG A 51 5.25 13.78 7.00
C ARG A 51 3.92 13.05 7.21
N GLY A 52 3.71 11.95 6.47
CA GLY A 52 2.51 11.12 6.61
C GLY A 52 1.87 10.69 5.29
N PRO A 53 0.74 9.95 5.35
CA PRO A 53 0.05 9.46 4.17
C PRO A 53 -0.59 10.61 3.36
N LEU A 54 -0.80 10.39 2.06
CA LEU A 54 -1.52 11.34 1.19
C LEU A 54 -3.00 11.46 1.59
N GLY A 55 -3.64 10.32 1.92
CA GLY A 55 -5.03 10.26 2.34
C GLY A 55 -5.20 10.71 3.78
N ARG A 56 -5.95 11.80 3.99
CA ARG A 56 -6.39 12.23 5.33
C ARG A 56 -7.71 11.53 5.70
N PRO A 57 -7.99 11.35 7.00
CA PRO A 57 -9.31 10.90 7.42
C PRO A 57 -10.38 11.90 6.95
N GLY A 58 -11.45 11.40 6.32
CA GLY A 58 -12.55 12.24 5.84
C GLY A 58 -13.27 12.96 6.99
N PRO A 59 -14.00 14.05 6.70
CA PRO A 59 -14.73 14.82 7.71
C PRO A 59 -15.81 13.98 8.41
N LYS A 60 -16.41 13.03 7.68
CA LYS A 60 -17.45 12.12 8.18
C LYS A 60 -16.91 10.95 9.00
N LEU A 61 -15.59 10.75 9.03
CA LEU A 61 -14.96 9.70 9.83
C LEU A 61 -14.73 10.20 11.27
N THR A 62 -15.56 9.71 12.19
CA THR A 62 -15.61 10.14 13.61
C THR A 62 -15.28 9.00 14.58
N GLY A 63 -15.20 9.33 15.88
CA GLY A 63 -14.93 8.36 16.95
C GLY A 63 -13.62 7.60 16.78
N TRP A 64 -13.62 6.31 17.15
CA TRP A 64 -12.45 5.42 17.10
C TRP A 64 -11.96 5.09 15.67
N LEU A 65 -12.78 5.30 14.64
CA LEU A 65 -12.40 5.01 13.26
C LEU A 65 -11.34 5.99 12.73
N ARG A 66 -11.33 7.24 13.23
CA ARG A 66 -10.35 8.26 12.84
C ARG A 66 -8.92 7.94 13.31
N PRO A 67 -8.65 7.58 14.57
CA PRO A 67 -7.34 7.09 14.97
C PRO A 67 -7.00 5.74 14.33
N ALA A 68 -7.95 4.81 14.21
CA ALA A 68 -7.72 3.53 13.54
C ALA A 68 -7.20 3.70 12.10
N HIS A 69 -7.80 4.62 11.32
CA HIS A 69 -7.32 4.96 9.98
C HIS A 69 -5.85 5.40 9.96
N ARG A 70 -5.42 6.22 10.93
CA ARG A 70 -4.04 6.70 11.00
C ARG A 70 -3.08 5.57 11.36
N ILE A 71 -3.39 4.83 12.43
CA ILE A 71 -2.60 3.68 12.89
C ILE A 71 -2.43 2.68 11.74
N GLN A 72 -3.53 2.34 11.07
CA GLN A 72 -3.51 1.41 9.94
C GLN A 72 -2.58 1.87 8.82
N HIS A 73 -2.58 3.15 8.44
CA HIS A 73 -1.64 3.64 7.43
C HIS A 73 -0.19 3.49 7.90
N HIS A 74 0.13 3.86 9.14
CA HIS A 74 1.48 3.72 9.69
C HIS A 74 1.95 2.26 9.70
N LEU A 75 1.08 1.35 10.12
CA LEU A 75 1.36 -0.09 10.14
C LEU A 75 1.57 -0.64 8.72
N LEU A 76 0.80 -0.19 7.73
CA LEU A 76 0.99 -0.62 6.33
C LEU A 76 2.33 -0.13 5.77
N TYR A 77 2.72 1.12 6.02
CA TYR A 77 4.03 1.61 5.61
C TYR A 77 5.18 0.86 6.28
N LEU A 78 5.04 0.53 7.57
CA LEU A 78 6.01 -0.29 8.29
C LEU A 78 6.09 -1.70 7.71
N ALA A 79 4.94 -2.37 7.53
CA ALA A 79 4.86 -3.72 6.98
C ALA A 79 5.44 -3.80 5.56
N MET A 80 5.11 -2.82 4.71
CA MET A 80 5.66 -2.71 3.36
C MET A 80 7.18 -2.53 3.37
N THR A 81 7.71 -1.66 4.24
CA THR A 81 9.15 -1.41 4.33
C THR A 81 9.89 -2.65 4.86
N ALA A 82 9.33 -3.32 5.88
CA ALA A 82 9.87 -4.57 6.39
C ALA A 82 9.86 -5.68 5.32
N ALA A 83 8.77 -5.80 4.55
CA ALA A 83 8.70 -6.75 3.44
C ALA A 83 9.77 -6.47 2.38
N ALA A 84 10.00 -5.21 2.00
CA ALA A 84 11.04 -4.84 1.03
C ALA A 84 12.45 -5.28 1.49
N VAL A 85 12.75 -5.14 2.78
CA VAL A 85 13.99 -5.64 3.39
C VAL A 85 14.04 -7.16 3.34
N LEU A 86 13.02 -7.86 3.83
CA LEU A 86 13.00 -9.32 3.86
C LEU A 86 13.15 -9.96 2.47
N VAL A 87 12.55 -9.36 1.43
CA VAL A 87 12.65 -9.84 0.04
C VAL A 87 14.06 -9.65 -0.52
N VAL A 88 14.70 -8.49 -0.30
CA VAL A 88 16.06 -8.22 -0.82
C VAL A 88 17.10 -9.09 -0.14
N TRP A 89 17.03 -9.19 1.18
CA TRP A 89 18.04 -9.86 1.97
C TRP A 89 17.84 -11.38 2.04
N GLN A 90 16.70 -11.89 1.55
CA GLN A 90 16.35 -13.31 1.51
C GLN A 90 16.65 -14.06 2.83
N LEU A 91 16.51 -13.38 3.97
CA LEU A 91 16.99 -13.85 5.28
C LEU A 91 16.37 -15.19 5.68
N ASP A 92 15.08 -15.36 5.41
CA ASP A 92 14.37 -16.62 5.57
C ASP A 92 13.18 -16.68 4.60
N ALA A 93 13.15 -17.70 3.75
CA ALA A 93 12.10 -17.84 2.73
C ALA A 93 10.71 -18.03 3.35
N THR A 94 10.61 -18.64 4.53
CA THR A 94 9.32 -18.83 5.22
C THR A 94 8.80 -17.49 5.75
N ALA A 95 9.65 -16.73 6.43
CA ALA A 95 9.35 -15.40 6.95
C ALA A 95 9.01 -14.43 5.82
N THR A 96 9.79 -14.40 4.72
CA THR A 96 9.48 -13.59 3.54
C THR A 96 8.12 -13.96 2.96
N GLY A 97 7.85 -15.25 2.76
CA GLY A 97 6.56 -15.72 2.26
C GLY A 97 5.38 -15.41 3.18
N ARG A 98 5.58 -15.36 4.51
CA ARG A 98 4.55 -14.92 5.48
C ARG A 98 4.36 -13.41 5.44
N ALA A 99 5.45 -12.65 5.41
CA ALA A 99 5.41 -11.19 5.37
C ALA A 99 4.67 -10.67 4.13
N LEU A 100 4.90 -11.25 2.95
CA LEU A 100 4.19 -10.88 1.73
C LEU A 100 2.68 -11.17 1.82
N LYS A 101 2.29 -12.32 2.39
CA LYS A 101 0.87 -12.66 2.60
C LYS A 101 0.20 -11.73 3.61
N VAL A 102 0.89 -11.41 4.71
CA VAL A 102 0.41 -10.44 5.71
C VAL A 102 0.23 -9.07 5.09
N LEU A 103 1.20 -8.61 4.27
CA LEU A 103 1.11 -7.35 3.56
C LEU A 103 -0.08 -7.34 2.58
N LEU A 104 -0.29 -8.43 1.82
CA LEU A 104 -1.44 -8.58 0.94
C LEU A 104 -2.75 -8.49 1.72
N PHE A 105 -2.89 -9.29 2.78
CA PHE A 105 -4.11 -9.32 3.60
C PHE A 105 -4.41 -7.95 4.23
N ALA A 106 -3.40 -7.30 4.81
CA ALA A 106 -3.54 -5.95 5.36
C ALA A 106 -3.91 -4.93 4.27
N GLY A 107 -3.34 -5.05 3.07
CA GLY A 107 -3.69 -4.24 1.90
C GLY A 107 -5.14 -4.43 1.45
N LEU A 108 -5.65 -5.67 1.47
CA LEU A 108 -7.04 -5.99 1.14
C LEU A 108 -8.01 -5.41 2.18
N LEU A 109 -7.75 -5.60 3.48
CA LEU A 109 -8.54 -4.98 4.55
C LEU A 109 -8.55 -3.46 4.43
N HIS A 110 -7.42 -2.87 4.05
CA HIS A 110 -7.30 -1.45 3.79
C HIS A 110 -8.12 -0.98 2.60
N GLY A 111 -8.06 -1.69 1.47
CA GLY A 111 -8.90 -1.43 0.31
C GLY A 111 -10.38 -1.53 0.65
N ALA A 112 -10.79 -2.60 1.36
CA ALA A 112 -12.16 -2.81 1.80
C ALA A 112 -12.66 -1.68 2.72
N PHE A 113 -11.85 -1.24 3.68
CA PHE A 113 -12.19 -0.11 4.54
C PHE A 113 -12.40 1.18 3.72
N HIS A 114 -11.53 1.47 2.75
CA HIS A 114 -11.68 2.65 1.91
C HIS A 114 -12.86 2.56 0.93
N LEU A 115 -13.18 1.36 0.45
CA LEU A 115 -14.38 1.11 -0.36
C LEU A 115 -15.65 1.33 0.47
N TRP A 116 -15.72 0.76 1.67
CA TRP A 116 -16.82 1.01 2.60
C TRP A 116 -16.97 2.51 2.90
N ARG A 117 -15.87 3.20 3.21
CA ARG A 117 -15.92 4.63 3.51
C ARG A 117 -16.41 5.45 2.32
N HIS A 118 -15.99 5.06 1.13
CA HIS A 118 -16.42 5.73 -0.11
C HIS A 118 -17.91 5.56 -0.37
N THR A 119 -18.44 4.35 -0.19
CA THR A 119 -19.84 4.00 -0.50
C THR A 119 -20.81 4.34 0.62
N SER A 120 -20.43 4.15 1.89
CA SER A 120 -21.30 4.36 3.05
C SER A 120 -21.22 5.79 3.60
N LEU A 121 -20.03 6.40 3.59
CA LEU A 121 -19.87 7.79 4.07
C LEU A 121 -19.88 8.81 2.93
N PHE A 122 -19.78 8.40 1.66
CA PHE A 122 -19.76 9.33 0.52
C PHE A 122 -18.72 10.45 0.70
N ASP A 123 -17.51 10.09 1.11
CA ASP A 123 -16.43 11.04 1.42
C ASP A 123 -15.35 11.12 0.34
N GLY A 124 -15.55 10.43 -0.78
CA GLY A 124 -14.63 10.47 -1.92
C GLY A 124 -13.30 9.75 -1.69
N ALA A 125 -13.15 8.91 -0.65
CA ALA A 125 -11.90 8.25 -0.28
C ALA A 125 -11.09 7.67 -1.46
N LEU A 126 -11.74 6.87 -2.31
CA LEU A 126 -11.09 6.17 -3.41
C LEU A 126 -10.50 7.10 -4.47
N ARG A 127 -11.03 8.33 -4.64
CA ARG A 127 -10.52 9.31 -5.61
C ARG A 127 -9.10 9.78 -5.27
N THR A 128 -8.65 9.57 -4.03
CA THR A 128 -7.28 9.89 -3.61
C THR A 128 -6.26 9.01 -4.34
N ILE A 129 -6.52 7.70 -4.42
CA ILE A 129 -5.57 6.70 -4.91
C ILE A 129 -5.93 6.15 -6.30
N THR A 130 -7.18 6.32 -6.73
CA THR A 130 -7.62 5.87 -8.05
C THR A 130 -7.18 6.87 -9.13
N PRO A 131 -6.60 6.40 -10.25
CA PRO A 131 -6.28 7.27 -11.40
C PRO A 131 -7.52 8.00 -11.91
N ARG A 132 -7.36 9.24 -12.37
CA ARG A 132 -8.49 10.09 -12.79
C ARG A 132 -9.35 9.46 -13.89
N ALA A 133 -8.72 8.67 -14.78
CA ALA A 133 -9.41 7.96 -15.85
C ALA A 133 -10.55 7.07 -15.34
N PHE A 134 -10.44 6.51 -14.13
CA PHE A 134 -11.44 5.62 -13.54
C PHE A 134 -12.43 6.32 -12.60
N HIS A 135 -12.39 7.65 -12.45
CA HIS A 135 -13.28 8.36 -11.53
C HIS A 135 -14.77 8.32 -11.92
N HIS A 136 -15.08 7.94 -13.16
CA HIS A 136 -16.45 7.71 -13.62
C HIS A 136 -17.04 6.39 -13.10
N LEU A 137 -16.21 5.48 -12.59
CA LEU A 137 -16.62 4.22 -11.97
C LEU A 137 -16.81 4.34 -10.44
N LEU A 138 -16.62 5.56 -9.88
CA LEU A 138 -16.55 5.84 -8.44
C LEU A 138 -17.65 6.79 -7.96
#